data_AF-A0A838WII6-F1
#
_entry.id   AF-A0A838WII6-F1
#
_cell.length_a   1.000
_cell.length_b   1.000
_cell.length_c   1.000
_cell.angle_alpha   90.00
_cell.angle_beta   90.00
_cell.angle_gamma   90.00
#
_symmetry.space_group_name_H-M   'P 1'
#
loop_
_entity.id
_entity.type
_entity.pdbx_description
1 polymer ?
#
loop_
_entity_poly.entity_id
_entity_poly.type
_entity_poly.pdbx_seq_one_letter_code
_entity_poly.pdbx_strand_id
1 'polypeptide(L)' 'VGTQTDRIVTAASELLSDKQAYLSMANAINPFGDGHAAERILKIVRNYLGLTVDGV' A
#
# COMPACT_ATOMS: atom_id res chain seq x y z
N VAL A 1 -1.58 14.66 -5.20
CA VAL A 1 -2.01 15.21 -6.51
C VAL A 1 -3.53 15.04 -6.61
N GLY A 2 -4.28 16.06 -7.05
CA GLY A 2 -5.75 16.01 -7.15
C GLY A 2 -6.22 15.82 -8.60
N THR A 3 -7.43 16.27 -8.94
CA THR A 3 -8.02 16.14 -10.29
C THR A 3 -7.76 17.34 -11.22
N GLN A 4 -7.01 18.35 -10.77
CA GLN A 4 -6.70 19.52 -11.59
C GLN A 4 -5.60 19.20 -12.61
N THR A 5 -5.88 19.42 -13.89
CA THR A 5 -4.99 19.10 -15.01
C THR A 5 -3.57 19.63 -14.81
N ASP A 6 -3.42 20.92 -14.49
CA ASP A 6 -2.11 21.55 -14.35
C ASP A 6 -1.28 20.88 -13.26
N ARG A 7 -1.91 20.51 -12.13
CA ARG A 7 -1.23 19.81 -11.03
C ARG A 7 -0.79 18.40 -11.43
N ILE A 8 -1.57 17.71 -12.25
CA ILE A 8 -1.22 16.38 -12.75
C ILE A 8 -0.02 16.48 -13.69
N VAL A 9 -0.05 17.42 -14.64
CA VAL A 9 1.05 17.63 -15.60
C VAL A 9 2.34 17.98 -14.86
N THR A 10 2.29 18.95 -13.93
CA THR A 10 3.48 19.34 -13.15
C THR A 10 4.06 18.17 -12.37
N ALA A 11 3.24 17.42 -11.62
CA ALA A 11 3.72 16.30 -10.82
C ALA A 11 4.28 15.16 -11.69
N ALA A 12 3.65 14.86 -12.83
CA ALA A 12 4.15 13.86 -13.76
C ALA A 12 5.49 14.30 -14.39
N SER A 13 5.59 15.55 -14.82
CA SER A 13 6.82 16.12 -15.39
C SER A 13 7.97 16.11 -14.39
N GLU A 14 7.72 16.44 -13.12
CA GLU A 14 8.71 16.36 -12.05
C GLU A 14 9.27 14.94 -11.92
N LEU A 15 8.41 13.93 -11.83
CA LEU A 15 8.85 12.54 -11.71
C LEU A 15 9.56 11.99 -12.95
N LEU A 16 9.24 12.49 -14.14
CA LEU A 16 9.88 12.08 -15.39
C LEU A 16 11.26 12.75 -15.59
N SER A 17 11.46 13.94 -15.04
CA SER A 17 12.68 14.73 -15.24
C SER A 17 13.67 14.68 -14.08
N ASP A 18 13.20 14.41 -12.86
CA ASP A 18 14.04 14.27 -11.67
C ASP A 18 14.10 12.80 -11.21
N LYS A 19 15.27 12.19 -11.45
CA LYS A 19 15.55 10.81 -11.05
C LYS A 19 15.53 10.63 -9.53
N GLN A 20 15.95 11.62 -8.76
CA GLN A 20 15.95 11.54 -7.30
C GLN A 20 14.53 11.59 -6.75
N ALA A 21 13.68 12.48 -7.29
CA ALA A 21 12.26 12.53 -6.96
C ALA A 21 11.57 11.19 -7.25
N TYR A 22 11.80 10.61 -8.43
CA TYR A 22 11.28 9.29 -8.80
C TYR A 22 11.73 8.20 -7.81
N LEU A 23 13.03 8.10 -7.53
CA LEU A 23 13.58 7.05 -6.66
C LEU A 23 13.09 7.18 -5.21
N SER A 24 12.91 8.41 -4.71
CA SER A 24 12.36 8.64 -3.37
C SER A 24 10.93 8.10 -3.26
N MET A 25 10.09 8.31 -4.27
CA MET A 25 8.72 7.79 -4.28
C MET A 25 8.66 6.27 -4.53
N ALA A 26 9.45 5.77 -5.49
CA ALA A 26 9.44 4.36 -5.86
C ALA A 26 9.92 3.42 -4.73
N ASN A 27 10.85 3.89 -3.91
CA ASN A 27 11.39 3.13 -2.77
C ASN A 27 10.68 3.45 -1.44
N ALA A 28 9.62 4.26 -1.46
CA ALA A 28 8.85 4.53 -0.25
C ALA A 28 8.28 3.23 0.31
N ILE A 29 8.36 3.06 1.64
CA ILE A 29 7.79 1.89 2.32
C ILE A 29 6.29 1.89 2.07
N ASN A 30 5.76 0.80 1.49
CA ASN A 30 4.33 0.63 1.31
C ASN A 30 3.64 0.46 2.68
N PRO A 31 2.82 1.41 3.14
CA PRO A 31 2.19 1.33 4.46
C PRO A 31 0.95 0.42 4.47
N PHE A 32 0.48 -0.04 3.31
CA PHE A 32 -0.81 -0.73 3.16
C PHE A 32 -0.73 -2.25 3.31
N GLY A 33 0.47 -2.81 3.47
CA GLY A 33 0.61 -4.20 3.83
C GLY A 33 1.88 -4.85 3.30
N ASP A 34 2.05 -6.09 3.74
CA ASP A 34 3.17 -6.98 3.48
C ASP A 34 2.75 -8.25 2.72
N GLY A 35 1.57 -8.23 2.10
CA GLY A 35 1.02 -9.35 1.33
C GLY A 35 0.22 -10.39 2.13
N HIS A 36 0.19 -10.31 3.46
CA HIS A 36 -0.47 -11.34 4.30
C HIS A 36 -1.86 -10.90 4.82
N ALA A 37 -2.51 -9.95 4.14
CA ALA A 37 -3.80 -9.41 4.55
C ALA A 37 -4.89 -10.49 4.60
N ALA A 38 -4.95 -11.37 3.59
CA ALA A 38 -5.96 -12.42 3.51
C ALA A 38 -5.89 -13.41 4.69
N GLU A 39 -4.68 -13.86 5.04
CA GLU A 39 -4.45 -14.76 6.17
C GLU A 39 -4.84 -14.13 7.50
N ARG A 40 -4.49 -12.85 7.70
CA ARG A 40 -4.86 -12.09 8.90
C ARG A 40 -6.37 -11.92 9.01
N ILE A 41 -7.05 -11.56 7.92
CA ILE A 41 -8.50 -11.41 7.89
C ILE A 41 -9.17 -12.75 8.22
N LEU A 42 -8.73 -13.85 7.60
CA LEU A 42 -9.26 -15.18 7.88
C LEU A 42 -9.07 -15.57 9.36
N LYS A 43 -7.89 -15.31 9.93
CA LYS A 43 -7.62 -15.56 11.35
C LYS A 43 -8.56 -14.76 12.24
N ILE A 44 -8.74 -13.46 11.97
CA ILE A 44 -9.65 -12.59 12.72
C ILE A 44 -11.09 -13.12 12.67
N VAL A 45 -11.58 -13.47 11.47
CA VAL A 45 -12.95 -13.98 11.30
C VAL A 45 -13.14 -15.32 12.02
N ARG A 46 -12.17 -16.25 11.90
CA ARG A 46 -12.23 -17.54 12.64
C ARG A 46 -12.26 -17.32 14.14
N ASN A 47 -11.41 -16.43 14.66
CA ASN A 47 -11.37 -16.10 16.08
C ASN A 47 -12.70 -15.49 16.55
N TYR A 48 -13.26 -14.56 15.76
CA TYR A 48 -14.54 -13.93 16.08
C TYR A 48 -15.70 -14.93 16.13
N LEU A 49 -15.69 -15.93 15.24
CA LEU A 49 -16.70 -16.99 15.17
C LEU A 49 -16.47 -18.15 16.16
N GLY A 50 -15.42 -18.09 16.99
CA GLY A 50 -15.08 -19.17 17.93
C GLY A 50 -14.60 -20.47 17.25
N LEU A 51 -14.09 -20.37 16.03
CA LEU A 51 -13.61 -21.50 15.22
C LEU A 51 -12.12 -21.80 15.45
N THR A 52 -11.53 -21.28 16.53
CA THR A 52 -10.13 -21.54 16.86
C THR A 52 -9.96 -22.99 17.27
N VAL A 53 -9.29 -23.77 16.42
CA VAL A 53 -8.55 -24.94 16.87
C VAL A 53 -7.31 -24.40 17.58
N ASP A 54 -7.29 -24.51 18.90
CA ASP A 54 -6.05 -24.44 19.66
C ASP A 54 -5.20 -25.67 19.32
N GLY A 55 -3.94 -25.46 18.92
CA GLY A 55 -2.98 -26.53 18.57
C GLY A 55 -2.20 -26.18 17.29
N VAL A 56 -0.90 -26.46 17.13
CA VAL A 56 -0.29 -27.80 17.23
C VAL A 56 -1.20 -28.89 16.70
#